data_AF-A0A382S5U3-F1
#
_entry.id   AF-A0A382S5U3-F1
#
_cell.length_a   1.000
_cell.length_b   1.000
_cell.length_c   1.000
_cell.angle_alpha   90.00
_cell.angle_beta   90.00
_cell.angle_gamma   90.00
#
_symmetry.space_group_name_H-M   'P 1'
#
loop_
_entity.id
_entity.type
_entity.pdbx_description
1 polymer ?
#
loop_
_entity_poly.entity_id
_entity_poly.type
_entity_poly.pdbx_seq_one_letter_code
_entity_poly.pdbx_strand_id
1 'polypeptide(L)' 'VEVITNNSSFQEIPIIDIFSLLGVNDNPKSVRKTREEIEDACKNVGFFYVKNHQIPQNHLDAVIS' A
#
# COMPACT_ATOMS: atom_id res chain seq x y z
N VAL A 1 -27.03 9.60 26.17
CA VAL A 1 -26.20 8.49 25.65
C VAL A 1 -25.37 9.08 24.54
N GLU A 2 -24.07 9.23 24.77
CA GLU A 2 -23.14 9.76 23.78
C GLU A 2 -22.90 8.65 22.75
N VAL A 3 -23.36 8.87 21.52
CA VAL A 3 -23.15 7.93 20.43
C VAL A 3 -21.70 8.09 19.99
N ILE A 4 -20.83 7.16 20.39
CA ILE A 4 -19.48 7.06 19.86
C ILE A 4 -19.62 6.61 18.40
N THR A 5 -19.67 7.55 17.47
CA THR A 5 -19.47 7.24 16.06
C THR A 5 -17.98 6.99 15.87
N ASN A 6 -17.61 5.84 15.31
CA ASN A 6 -16.26 5.61 14.80
C ASN A 6 -16.05 6.54 13.60
N ASN A 7 -15.72 7.79 13.88
CA ASN A 7 -15.49 8.84 12.89
C ASN A 7 -14.09 8.69 12.31
N SER A 8 -13.80 7.51 11.73
CA SER A 8 -12.54 7.24 11.05
C SER A 8 -12.41 8.20 9.87
N SER A 9 -11.23 8.77 9.67
CA SER A 9 -10.94 9.63 8.51
C SER A 9 -10.89 8.85 7.18
N PHE A 10 -10.91 7.51 7.23
CA PHE A 10 -10.88 6.62 6.07
C PHE A 10 -11.77 5.38 6.31
N GLN A 11 -12.23 4.74 5.23
CA GLN A 11 -13.12 3.56 5.31
C GLN A 11 -12.35 2.25 5.49
N GLU A 12 -11.21 2.10 4.81
CA GLU A 12 -10.37 0.90 4.85
C GLU A 12 -8.89 1.26 4.66
N ILE A 13 -8.02 0.32 5.01
CA ILE A 13 -6.57 0.46 4.80
C ILE A 13 -6.26 0.09 3.35
N PRO A 14 -5.67 0.99 2.54
CA PRO A 14 -5.34 0.68 1.15
C PRO A 14 -4.36 -0.49 1.04
N ILE A 15 -4.54 -1.32 0.01
CA ILE A 15 -3.57 -2.35 -0.40
C ILE A 15 -3.05 -1.98 -1.78
N ILE A 16 -1.80 -1.53 -1.86
CA ILE A 16 -1.21 -0.98 -3.08
C ILE A 16 -0.34 -2.04 -3.76
N ASP A 17 -0.54 -2.20 -5.07
CA ASP A 17 0.32 -3.06 -5.90
C ASP A 17 1.57 -2.30 -6.35
N ILE A 18 2.74 -2.67 -5.83
CA ILE A 18 3.99 -1.95 -6.12
C ILE A 18 4.80 -2.57 -7.25
N PHE A 19 4.28 -3.57 -7.95
CA PHE A 19 5.03 -4.30 -8.99
C PHE A 19 5.60 -3.37 -10.08
N SER A 20 4.82 -2.36 -10.48
CA SER A 20 5.23 -1.39 -11.50
C SER A 20 6.46 -0.56 -11.11
N LEU A 21 6.76 -0.46 -9.80
CA LEU A 21 7.90 0.34 -9.31
C LEU A 21 9.23 -0.42 -9.35
N LEU A 22 9.20 -1.72 -9.68
CA LEU A 22 10.39 -2.59 -9.64
C LEU A 22 11.23 -2.56 -10.92
N GLY A 23 10.86 -1.77 -11.93
CA GLY A 23 11.61 -1.67 -13.18
C GLY A 23 11.42 -2.85 -14.15
N VAL A 24 10.62 -3.85 -13.80
CA VAL A 24 10.51 -5.12 -14.55
C VAL A 24 9.61 -4.98 -15.79
N ASN A 25 8.84 -3.91 -15.91
CA ASN A 25 7.99 -3.65 -17.07
C ASN A 25 7.58 -2.17 -17.07
N ASP A 26 8.52 -1.28 -17.42
CA ASP A 26 8.46 0.19 -17.32
C ASP A 26 7.36 0.83 -18.20
N ASN A 27 6.10 0.56 -17.88
CA ASN A 27 4.97 1.32 -18.41
C ASN A 27 4.83 2.60 -17.57
N PRO A 28 5.11 3.79 -18.14
CA PRO A 28 5.05 5.04 -17.39
C PRO A 28 3.66 5.33 -16.79
N LYS A 29 2.60 4.84 -17.45
CA LYS A 29 1.22 5.00 -16.94
C LYS A 29 0.99 4.18 -15.68
N SER A 30 1.49 2.94 -15.62
CA SER A 30 1.37 2.09 -14.43
C SER A 30 2.18 2.67 -13.27
N VAL A 31 3.41 3.11 -13.53
CA VAL A 31 4.25 3.78 -12.53
C VAL A 31 3.56 5.02 -11.97
N ARG A 32 2.99 5.87 -12.83
CA ARG A 32 2.25 7.08 -12.42
C ARG A 32 1.07 6.72 -11.54
N LYS A 33 0.26 5.73 -11.93
CA LYS A 33 -0.91 5.28 -11.15
C LYS A 33 -0.50 4.83 -9.74
N THR A 34 0.49 3.95 -9.63
CA THR A 34 0.96 3.46 -8.32
C THR A 34 1.50 4.58 -7.45
N ARG A 35 2.17 5.58 -8.04
CA ARG A 35 2.63 6.77 -7.30
C ARG A 35 1.47 7.62 -6.78
N GLU A 36 0.42 7.80 -7.58
CA GLU A 36 -0.80 8.52 -7.17
C GLU A 36 -1.52 7.80 -6.01
N GLU A 37 -1.59 6.47 -6.03
CA GLU A 37 -2.16 5.66 -4.93
C GLU A 37 -1.35 5.80 -3.64
N ILE A 38 -0.01 5.77 -3.72
CA ILE A 38 0.86 5.97 -2.54
C ILE A 38 0.73 7.40 -2.01
N GLU A 39 0.67 8.39 -2.90
CA GLU A 39 0.50 9.80 -2.51
C GLU A 39 -0.83 10.03 -1.77
N ASP A 40 -1.93 9.48 -2.30
CA ASP A 40 -3.25 9.56 -1.68
C ASP A 40 -3.28 8.89 -0.31
N ALA A 41 -2.76 7.65 -0.21
CA ALA A 41 -2.69 6.92 1.04
C ALA A 41 -1.87 7.66 2.10
N CYS A 42 -0.73 8.25 1.72
CA CYS A 42 0.09 9.05 2.64
C CYS A 42 -0.63 10.32 3.13
N LYS A 43 -1.42 10.99 2.28
CA LYS A 43 -2.10 12.25 2.62
C LYS A 43 -3.38 12.04 3.43
N ASN A 44 -4.16 11.02 3.08
CA ASN A 44 -5.53 10.88 3.54
C ASN A 44 -5.72 9.73 4.55
N VAL A 45 -4.81 8.75 4.58
CA VAL A 45 -4.89 7.58 5.48
C VAL A 45 -3.73 7.54 6.47
N GLY A 46 -2.50 7.78 6.02
CA GLY A 46 -1.26 7.74 6.81
C GLY A 46 -0.55 6.38 6.85
N PHE A 47 -1.18 5.32 6.34
CA PHE A 47 -0.61 3.98 6.26
C PHE A 47 -1.32 3.14 5.18
N PHE A 48 -0.65 2.10 4.69
CA PHE A 48 -1.15 1.18 3.66
C PHE A 48 -0.37 -0.14 3.73
N TYR A 49 -0.96 -1.21 3.19
CA TYR A 49 -0.24 -2.46 2.89
C TYR A 49 0.28 -2.43 1.45
N VAL A 50 1.33 -3.19 1.18
CA VAL A 50 1.85 -3.39 -0.18
C VAL A 50 1.78 -4.86 -0.58
N LYS A 51 1.56 -5.12 -1.87
CA LYS A 51 1.65 -6.46 -2.48
C LYS A 51 2.57 -6.45 -3.69
N ASN A 52 2.98 -7.64 -4.13
CA ASN A 52 3.88 -7.84 -5.27
C ASN A 52 5.23 -7.12 -5.13
N HIS A 53 5.74 -7.02 -3.90
CA HIS A 53 7.04 -6.43 -3.57
C HIS A 53 8.25 -7.30 -3.97
N GLN A 54 8.02 -8.54 -4.41
CA GLN A 54 9.06 -9.49 -4.85
C GLN A 54 10.10 -9.85 -3.79
N ILE A 55 9.75 -9.71 -2.51
CA ILE A 55 10.54 -10.27 -1.41
C ILE A 55 10.12 -11.73 -1.28
N PRO A 56 11.04 -12.70 -1.45
CA PRO A 56 10.71 -14.12 -1.32
C PRO A 56 10.17 -14.47 0.07
N GLN A 57 9.21 -15.40 0.14
CA GLN A 57 8.59 -15.82 1.41
C GLN A 57 9.61 -16.33 2.42
N ASN A 58 10.59 -17.12 1.96
CA ASN A 58 11.65 -17.64 2.84
C ASN A 58 12.52 -16.54 3.47
N HIS A 59 12.63 -15.35 2.84
CA HIS A 59 13.32 -14.21 3.46
C HIS A 59 12.49 -13.60 4.59
N LEU A 60 11.16 -13.52 4.42
CA LEU A 60 10.25 -13.05 5.46
C LEU A 60 10.25 -14.02 6.64
N ASP A 61 10.14 -15.32 6.36
CA ASP A 61 10.13 -16.38 7.38
C ASP A 61 11.41 -16.36 8.22
N ALA A 62 12.57 -16.13 7.58
CA ALA A 62 13.86 -16.03 8.24
C ALA A 62 14.00 -14.80 9.17
N VAL A 63 13.24 -13.73 8.95
CA VAL A 63 13.28 -12.51 9.80
C VAL A 63 12.30 -12.61 10.98
N ILE A 64 11.23 -13.39 10.83
CA ILE A 64 10.17 -13.54 11.84
C ILE A 64 10.47 -14.69 12.83
N SER A 65 11.35 -15.62 12.46
CA SER A 65 11.77 -16.76 13.29
C SER A 65 12.84 -16.42 14.32
#